data_AF-K0RQ53-F1
#
_entry.id   AF-K0RQ53-F1
#
_cell.length_a   1.000
_cell.length_b   1.000
_cell.length_c   1.000
_cell.angle_alpha   90.00
_cell.angle_beta   90.00
_cell.angle_gamma   90.00
#
_symmetry.space_group_name_H-M   'P 1'
#
loop_
_entity.id
_entity.type
_entity.pdbx_description
1 polymer ?
#
loop_
_entity_poly.entity_id
_entity_poly.type
_entity_poly.pdbx_seq_one_letter_code
_entity_poly.pdbx_strand_id
1 'polypeptide(L)'
;MPVDTVKTTMQVTGKFSNVVNKVKVEGIPALYHGSLASASATFVGHYPWFFTYNFLSEKIPEQDEPLKELGRRAILGFCSSAVSDTCSNSIRVVKVYKQSSPEAISYPQVVRNVIQESGVSGLMFRGLETKILSNGLQGILFSVMWKHFEKVLFPQKRIRSTKKQCNLFSGRDA
;
A
#
# COMPACT_ATOMS: atom_id res chain seq x y z
N MET A 1 2.94 16.73 2.33
CA MET A 1 3.99 16.86 1.30
C MET A 1 3.51 17.90 0.31
N PRO A 2 4.38 18.79 -0.22
CA PRO A 2 3.95 19.93 -1.03
C PRO A 2 3.12 19.52 -2.26
N VAL A 3 3.54 18.47 -2.97
CA VAL A 3 2.82 17.93 -4.14
C VAL A 3 1.43 17.39 -3.76
N ASP A 4 1.32 16.67 -2.64
CA ASP A 4 0.03 16.15 -2.17
C ASP A 4 -0.93 17.26 -1.76
N THR A 5 -0.42 18.30 -1.11
CA THR A 5 -1.21 19.47 -0.70
C THR A 5 -1.72 20.24 -1.91
N VAL A 6 -0.88 20.39 -2.95
CA VAL A 6 -1.28 20.97 -4.24
C VAL A 6 -2.37 20.12 -4.88
N LYS A 7 -2.16 18.80 -5.01
CA LYS A 7 -3.12 17.87 -5.61
C LYS A 7 -4.47 17.89 -4.90
N THR A 8 -4.47 17.79 -3.57
CA THR A 8 -5.70 17.76 -2.77
C THR A 8 -6.43 19.09 -2.79
N THR A 9 -5.72 20.21 -2.72
CA THR A 9 -6.33 21.54 -2.85
C THR A 9 -6.95 21.75 -4.24
N MET A 10 -6.30 21.27 -5.31
CA MET A 10 -6.86 21.31 -6.67
C MET A 10 -8.05 20.37 -6.84
N GLN A 11 -8.02 19.17 -6.25
CA GLN A 11 -9.13 18.21 -6.32
C GLN A 11 -10.40 18.74 -5.65
N VAL A 12 -10.27 19.52 -4.58
CA VAL A 12 -11.41 20.09 -3.84
C VAL A 12 -11.88 21.41 -4.45
N THR A 13 -10.94 22.29 -4.82
CA THR A 13 -11.28 23.66 -5.23
C THR A 13 -11.31 23.89 -6.74
N GLY A 14 -10.85 22.91 -7.53
CA GLY A 14 -10.84 22.95 -9.00
C GLY A 14 -9.87 23.95 -9.64
N LYS A 15 -9.18 24.80 -8.87
CA LYS A 15 -8.35 25.90 -9.41
C LYS A 15 -6.98 25.98 -8.74
N PHE A 16 -5.93 26.06 -9.55
CA PHE A 16 -4.55 26.25 -9.07
C PHE A 16 -4.32 27.62 -8.41
N SER A 17 -5.07 28.65 -8.82
CA SER A 17 -5.01 29.99 -8.23
C SER A 17 -5.21 30.00 -6.71
N ASN A 18 -5.98 29.05 -6.19
CA ASN A 18 -6.25 28.95 -4.76
C ASN A 18 -5.05 28.42 -3.98
N VAL A 19 -4.22 27.56 -4.58
CA VAL A 19 -2.95 27.12 -4.01
C VAL A 19 -1.99 28.30 -3.94
N VAL A 20 -1.89 29.08 -5.02
CA VAL A 20 -1.03 30.28 -5.07
C VAL A 20 -1.46 31.32 -4.05
N ASN A 21 -2.77 31.58 -3.93
CA ASN A 21 -3.30 32.51 -2.93
C ASN A 21 -3.03 32.02 -1.51
N LYS A 22 -3.15 30.72 -1.25
CA LYS A 22 -2.85 30.13 0.05
C LYS A 22 -1.37 30.29 0.42
N VAL A 23 -0.46 30.06 -0.52
CA VAL A 23 0.98 30.29 -0.32
C VAL A 23 1.30 31.78 -0.13
N LYS A 24 0.59 32.68 -0.81
CA LYS A 24 0.75 34.14 -0.64
C LYS A 24 0.30 34.63 0.74
N VAL A 25 -0.73 34.01 1.32
CA VAL A 25 -1.30 34.42 2.63
C VAL A 25 -0.56 33.76 3.81
N GLU A 26 -0.34 32.45 3.74
CA GLU A 26 0.21 31.64 4.85
C GLU A 26 1.71 31.31 4.68
N GLY A 27 2.31 31.66 3.53
CA GLY A 27 3.69 31.36 3.20
C GLY A 27 3.92 29.92 2.70
N ILE A 28 5.20 29.59 2.46
CA ILE A 28 5.64 28.24 2.04
C ILE A 28 5.22 27.11 3.02
N PRO A 29 5.15 27.32 4.36
CA PRO A 29 4.68 26.30 5.30
C PRO A 29 3.26 25.78 5.01
N ALA A 30 2.42 26.57 4.34
CA ALA A 30 1.06 26.18 3.93
C ALA A 30 1.03 24.90 3.07
N LEU A 31 2.09 24.67 2.28
CA LEU A 31 2.24 23.47 1.44
C LEU A 31 2.50 22.20 2.26
N TYR A 32 2.87 22.34 3.54
CA TYR A 32 3.08 21.23 4.46
C TYR A 32 1.89 20.98 5.37
N HIS A 33 0.77 21.71 5.23
CA HIS A 33 -0.43 21.44 6.03
C HIS A 33 -0.92 20.01 5.78
N GLY A 34 -1.00 19.22 6.85
CA GLY A 34 -1.35 17.79 6.79
C GLY A 34 -0.16 16.83 6.57
N SER A 35 1.08 17.32 6.47
CA SER A 35 2.28 16.48 6.36
C SER A 35 2.43 15.53 7.56
N LEU A 36 2.22 16.04 8.78
CA LEU A 36 2.26 15.24 10.01
C LEU A 36 1.17 14.16 10.02
N ALA A 37 -0.05 14.51 9.61
CA ALA A 37 -1.14 13.55 9.50
C ALA A 37 -0.85 12.45 8.46
N SER A 38 -0.25 12.80 7.32
CA SER A 38 0.21 11.81 6.33
C SER A 38 1.31 10.91 6.89
N ALA A 39 2.29 11.47 7.61
CA ALA A 39 3.36 10.70 8.23
C ALA A 39 2.81 9.71 9.29
N SER A 40 1.90 10.16 10.16
CA SER A 40 1.23 9.31 11.15
C SER A 40 0.39 8.21 10.48
N ALA A 41 -0.33 8.52 9.41
CA ALA A 41 -1.10 7.52 8.67
C ALA A 41 -0.20 6.44 8.03
N THR A 42 0.97 6.82 7.50
CA THR A 42 1.97 5.88 6.98
C THR A 42 2.53 5.01 8.10
N PHE A 43 2.81 5.58 9.27
CA PHE A 43 3.28 4.82 10.43
C PHE A 43 2.25 3.79 10.90
N VAL A 44 0.98 4.19 11.02
CA VAL A 44 -0.12 3.31 11.45
C VAL A 44 -0.50 2.28 10.37
N GLY A 45 -0.15 2.50 9.11
CA GLY A 45 -0.26 1.48 8.07
C GLY A 45 0.87 0.43 8.15
N HIS A 46 2.12 0.87 8.27
CA HIS A 46 3.26 -0.05 8.26
C HIS A 46 3.37 -0.87 9.53
N TYR A 47 3.09 -0.28 10.70
CA TYR A 47 3.32 -0.96 11.98
C TYR A 47 2.47 -2.25 12.13
N PRO A 48 1.14 -2.24 11.88
CA PRO A 48 0.35 -3.47 11.92
C PRO A 48 0.78 -4.49 10.86
N TRP A 49 1.21 -4.02 9.68
CA TRP A 49 1.70 -4.91 8.62
C TRP A 49 2.94 -5.68 9.06
N PHE A 50 3.98 -4.98 9.52
CA PHE A 50 5.23 -5.59 9.97
C PHE A 50 5.03 -6.47 11.20
N PHE A 51 4.24 -6.01 12.16
CA PHE A 51 3.91 -6.80 13.35
C PHE A 51 3.24 -8.13 12.97
N THR A 52 2.22 -8.08 12.13
CA THR A 52 1.48 -9.27 11.69
C THR A 52 2.37 -10.20 10.86
N TYR A 53 3.21 -9.64 9.99
CA TYR A 53 4.12 -10.41 9.15
C TYR A 53 5.16 -11.15 9.99
N ASN A 54 5.81 -10.45 10.93
CA ASN A 54 6.81 -11.03 11.82
C ASN A 54 6.19 -12.09 12.74
N PHE A 55 5.04 -11.79 13.34
CA PHE A 55 4.32 -12.73 14.20
C PHE A 55 3.94 -14.03 13.47
N LEU A 56 3.37 -13.91 12.26
CA LEU A 56 3.00 -15.08 11.48
C LEU A 56 4.23 -15.82 10.94
N SER A 57 5.31 -15.11 10.58
CA SER A 57 6.55 -15.73 10.11
C SER A 57 7.25 -16.53 11.21
N GLU A 58 7.12 -16.15 12.48
CA GLU A 58 7.67 -16.91 13.61
C GLU A 58 6.84 -18.17 13.92
N LYS A 59 5.52 -18.11 13.69
CA LYS A 59 4.61 -19.22 13.97
C LYS A 59 4.51 -20.25 12.85
N ILE A 60 4.77 -19.84 11.59
CA ILE A 60 4.63 -20.73 10.42
C ILE A 60 6.04 -21.14 9.95
N PRO A 61 6.40 -22.44 10.04
CA PRO A 61 7.74 -22.91 9.71
C PRO A 61 8.07 -22.71 8.23
N GLU A 62 9.34 -22.42 7.97
CA GLU A 62 9.88 -22.28 6.61
C GLU A 62 9.77 -23.61 5.84
N GLN A 63 9.66 -23.48 4.51
CA GLN A 63 9.46 -24.64 3.63
C GLN A 63 10.68 -24.82 2.74
N ASP A 64 11.20 -26.05 2.66
CA ASP A 64 12.39 -26.36 1.84
C ASP A 64 12.10 -26.29 0.32
N GLU A 65 10.83 -26.53 -0.05
CA GLU A 65 10.36 -26.52 -1.43
C GLU A 65 10.10 -25.07 -1.91
N PRO A 66 10.69 -24.62 -3.02
CA PRO A 66 10.60 -23.22 -3.48
C PRO A 66 9.17 -22.77 -3.79
N LEU A 67 8.32 -23.67 -4.30
CA LEU A 67 6.89 -23.37 -4.54
C LEU A 67 6.10 -23.24 -3.23
N LYS A 68 6.40 -24.08 -2.24
CA LYS A 68 5.75 -24.03 -0.93
C LYS A 68 6.19 -22.78 -0.15
N GLU A 69 7.47 -22.43 -0.26
CA GLU A 69 8.02 -21.21 0.34
C GLU A 69 7.40 -19.95 -0.28
N LEU A 70 7.20 -19.93 -1.60
CA LEU A 70 6.48 -18.85 -2.29
C LEU A 70 5.02 -18.75 -1.80
N GLY A 71 4.32 -19.88 -1.68
CA GLY A 71 2.96 -19.93 -1.15
C GLY A 71 2.86 -19.41 0.29
N ARG A 72 3.79 -19.81 1.16
CA ARG A 72 3.89 -19.31 2.54
C ARG A 72 4.06 -17.79 2.56
N ARG A 73 5.01 -17.25 1.79
CA ARG A 73 5.23 -15.79 1.70
C ARG A 73 4.01 -15.04 1.19
N ALA A 74 3.28 -15.62 0.23
CA ALA A 74 2.05 -15.04 -0.29
C ALA A 74 0.95 -14.99 0.79
N ILE A 75 0.77 -16.06 1.56
CA ILE A 75 -0.21 -16.11 2.66
C ILE A 75 0.16 -15.12 3.77
N LEU A 76 1.42 -15.12 4.21
CA LEU A 76 1.94 -14.18 5.21
C LEU A 76 1.72 -12.73 4.78
N GLY A 77 2.09 -12.41 3.54
CA GLY A 77 1.91 -11.08 2.96
C GLY A 77 0.43 -10.70 2.85
N PHE A 78 -0.44 -11.63 2.44
CA PHE A 78 -1.87 -11.39 2.33
C PHE A 78 -2.53 -11.13 3.69
N CYS A 79 -2.28 -11.97 4.70
CA CYS A 79 -2.81 -11.79 6.05
C CYS A 79 -2.34 -10.46 6.67
N SER A 80 -1.06 -10.13 6.51
CA SER A 80 -0.49 -8.87 6.98
C SER A 80 -1.12 -7.66 6.28
N SER A 81 -1.39 -7.79 4.98
CA SER A 81 -2.07 -6.75 4.20
C SER A 81 -3.53 -6.60 4.63
N ALA A 82 -4.25 -7.69 4.88
CA ALA A 82 -5.64 -7.64 5.35
C ALA A 82 -5.77 -6.93 6.71
N VAL A 83 -4.89 -7.25 7.67
CA VAL A 83 -4.87 -6.59 8.99
C VAL A 83 -4.53 -5.11 8.86
N SER A 84 -3.47 -4.78 8.10
CA SER A 84 -3.07 -3.40 7.84
C SER A 84 -4.16 -2.59 7.11
N ASP A 85 -4.80 -3.18 6.11
CA ASP A 85 -5.86 -2.52 5.36
C ASP A 85 -7.09 -2.32 6.23
N THR A 86 -7.42 -3.26 7.12
CA THR A 86 -8.52 -3.09 8.11
C THR A 86 -8.23 -1.91 9.05
N CYS A 87 -7.03 -1.86 9.64
CA CYS A 87 -6.64 -0.76 10.54
C CYS A 87 -6.61 0.59 9.80
N SER A 88 -6.00 0.65 8.62
CA SER A 88 -5.89 1.89 7.85
C SER A 88 -7.20 2.33 7.20
N ASN A 89 -8.14 1.40 6.95
CA ASN A 89 -9.46 1.72 6.41
C ASN A 89 -10.31 2.50 7.42
N SER A 90 -10.25 2.14 8.71
CA SER A 90 -10.98 2.86 9.76
C SER A 90 -10.64 4.36 9.81
N ILE A 91 -9.35 4.70 9.75
CA ILE A 91 -8.86 6.08 9.71
C ILE A 91 -9.35 6.78 8.44
N ARG A 92 -9.38 6.07 7.32
CA ARG A 92 -9.85 6.61 6.03
C ARG A 92 -11.34 6.90 6.05
N VAL A 93 -12.16 6.01 6.60
CA VAL A 93 -13.61 6.23 6.75
C VAL A 93 -13.87 7.48 7.58
N VAL A 94 -13.19 7.60 8.73
CA VAL A 94 -13.28 8.80 9.58
C VAL A 94 -12.84 10.06 8.82
N LYS A 95 -11.74 9.99 8.08
CA LYS A 95 -11.25 11.11 7.27
C LYS A 95 -12.27 11.52 6.20
N VAL A 96 -12.82 10.58 5.44
CA VAL A 96 -13.78 10.86 4.37
C VAL A 96 -15.07 11.44 4.96
N TYR A 97 -15.61 10.83 6.02
CA TYR A 97 -16.83 11.32 6.67
C TYR A 97 -16.65 12.76 7.18
N LYS A 98 -15.50 13.06 7.78
CA LYS A 98 -15.17 14.43 8.20
C LYS A 98 -14.97 15.40 7.03
N GLN A 99 -14.39 14.94 5.92
CA GLN A 99 -14.19 15.76 4.72
C GLN A 99 -15.46 15.97 3.89
N SER A 100 -16.45 15.06 4.00
CA SER A 100 -17.74 15.16 3.29
C SER A 100 -18.85 15.81 4.10
N SER A 101 -18.67 15.99 5.42
CA SER A 101 -19.67 16.65 6.25
C SER A 101 -19.71 18.15 5.94
N PRO A 102 -20.90 18.74 5.73
CA PRO A 102 -21.05 20.17 5.53
C PRO A 102 -20.73 20.98 6.79
N GLU A 103 -20.79 20.34 7.96
CA GLU A 103 -20.51 20.96 9.26
C GLU A 103 -19.13 20.57 9.79
N ALA A 104 -18.52 21.47 10.56
CA ALA A 104 -17.22 21.23 11.19
C ALA A 104 -17.35 20.26 12.38
N ILE A 105 -17.43 18.96 12.10
CA ILE A 105 -17.55 17.91 13.11
C ILE A 105 -16.19 17.46 13.66
N SER A 106 -16.11 17.22 14.97
CA SER A 106 -14.90 16.71 15.63
C SER A 106 -14.68 15.22 15.36
N TYR A 107 -13.45 14.72 15.51
CA TYR A 107 -13.15 13.29 15.26
C TYR A 107 -13.97 12.31 16.12
N PRO A 108 -14.19 12.55 17.44
CA PRO A 108 -15.04 11.68 18.24
C PRO A 108 -16.51 11.69 17.80
N GLN A 109 -17.02 12.85 17.35
CA GLN A 109 -18.37 12.97 16.80
C GLN A 109 -18.52 12.18 15.50
N VAL A 110 -17.53 12.26 14.60
CA VAL A 110 -17.51 11.45 13.37
C VAL A 110 -17.60 9.97 13.70
N VAL A 111 -16.79 9.48 14.64
CA VAL A 111 -16.79 8.07 15.03
C VAL A 111 -18.15 7.66 15.61
N ARG A 112 -18.75 8.48 16.48
CA ARG A 112 -20.08 8.22 17.02
C ARG A 112 -21.14 8.15 15.92
N ASN A 113 -21.16 9.10 15.00
CA ASN A 113 -22.12 9.13 13.90
C ASN A 113 -21.96 7.92 12.98
N VAL A 114 -20.73 7.55 12.63
CA VAL A 114 -20.45 6.37 11.79
C VAL A 114 -20.90 5.07 12.49
N ILE A 115 -20.66 4.94 13.81
CA ILE A 115 -21.12 3.78 14.58
C ILE A 115 -22.65 3.75 14.68
N GLN A 116 -23.31 4.90 14.84
CA GLN A 116 -24.77 4.97 14.88
C GLN A 116 -25.41 4.63 13.52
N GLU A 117 -24.80 5.07 12.41
CA GLU A 117 -25.32 4.83 11.06
C GLU A 117 -25.04 3.41 10.53
N SER A 118 -23.80 2.92 10.71
CA SER A 118 -23.30 1.71 10.04
C SER A 118 -22.64 0.70 10.98
N GLY A 119 -22.65 0.96 12.28
CA GLY A 119 -22.00 0.12 13.29
C GLY A 119 -20.47 0.12 13.19
N VAL A 120 -19.84 -0.68 14.07
CA VAL A 120 -18.38 -0.89 14.06
C VAL A 120 -17.93 -1.60 12.78
N SER A 121 -18.79 -2.41 12.18
CA SER A 121 -18.51 -3.05 10.88
C SER A 121 -18.39 -2.01 9.75
N GLY A 122 -19.25 -1.00 9.73
CA GLY A 122 -19.15 0.11 8.79
C GLY A 122 -17.90 0.97 8.97
N LEU A 123 -17.37 1.06 10.18
CA LEU A 123 -16.10 1.76 10.42
C LEU A 123 -14.90 0.99 9.83
N MET A 124 -14.88 -0.33 9.96
CA MET A 124 -13.73 -1.17 9.62
C MET A 124 -13.77 -1.68 8.17
N PHE A 125 -14.94 -2.08 7.67
CA PHE A 125 -15.07 -2.83 6.41
C PHE A 125 -15.67 -2.02 5.25
N ARG A 126 -16.21 -0.82 5.50
CA ARG A 126 -16.83 -0.01 4.43
C ARG A 126 -15.81 0.34 3.36
N GLY A 127 -16.06 -0.13 2.13
CA GLY A 127 -15.18 0.07 0.97
C GLY A 127 -13.88 -0.75 0.99
N LEU A 128 -13.69 -1.63 1.98
CA LEU A 128 -12.49 -2.45 2.11
C LEU A 128 -12.39 -3.49 0.98
N GLU A 129 -13.50 -4.15 0.63
CA GLU A 129 -13.54 -5.18 -0.42
C GLU A 129 -13.10 -4.63 -1.78
N THR A 130 -13.71 -3.53 -2.22
CA THR A 130 -13.36 -2.87 -3.48
C THR A 130 -11.90 -2.44 -3.49
N LYS A 131 -11.36 -2.06 -2.33
CA LYS A 131 -9.96 -1.64 -2.19
C LYS A 131 -8.99 -2.81 -2.27
N ILE A 132 -9.25 -3.90 -1.54
CA ILE A 132 -8.42 -5.12 -1.61
C ILE A 132 -8.40 -5.64 -3.05
N LEU A 133 -9.57 -5.68 -3.70
CA LEU A 133 -9.67 -6.07 -5.10
C LEU A 133 -8.89 -5.13 -6.03
N SER A 134 -9.08 -3.82 -5.89
CA SER A 134 -8.39 -2.83 -6.72
C SER A 134 -6.87 -2.86 -6.53
N ASN A 135 -6.40 -2.96 -5.29
CA ASN A 135 -4.98 -3.08 -4.95
C ASN A 135 -4.40 -4.39 -5.50
N GLY A 136 -5.13 -5.50 -5.38
CA GLY A 136 -4.74 -6.80 -5.93
C GLY A 136 -4.62 -6.77 -7.45
N LEU A 137 -5.63 -6.22 -8.14
CA LEU A 137 -5.60 -6.04 -9.59
C LEU A 137 -4.47 -5.10 -10.03
N GLN A 138 -4.26 -3.98 -9.32
CA GLN A 138 -3.15 -3.08 -9.59
C GLN A 138 -1.80 -3.80 -9.45
N GLY A 139 -1.63 -4.62 -8.42
CA GLY A 139 -0.42 -5.40 -8.19
C GLY A 139 -0.15 -6.44 -9.29
N ILE A 140 -1.19 -7.15 -9.73
CA ILE A 140 -1.10 -8.12 -10.84
C ILE A 140 -0.72 -7.40 -12.13
N LEU A 141 -1.44 -6.32 -12.48
CA LEU A 141 -1.19 -5.54 -13.68
C LEU A 141 0.23 -4.96 -13.69
N PHE A 142 0.67 -4.38 -12.58
CA PHE A 142 2.03 -3.88 -12.43
C PHE A 142 3.06 -4.99 -12.64
N SER A 143 2.88 -6.15 -12.00
CA SER A 143 3.83 -7.27 -12.11
C SER A 143 3.95 -7.80 -13.55
N VAL A 144 2.84 -7.90 -14.26
CA VAL A 144 2.80 -8.35 -15.66
C VAL A 144 3.45 -7.32 -16.58
N MET A 145 3.03 -6.05 -16.48
CA MET A 145 3.57 -4.96 -17.30
C MET A 145 5.06 -4.75 -17.04
N TRP A 146 5.48 -4.74 -15.77
CA TRP A 146 6.89 -4.60 -15.41
C TRP A 146 7.73 -5.72 -15.99
N LYS A 147 7.30 -6.98 -15.85
CA LYS A 147 8.00 -8.14 -16.43
C LYS A 147 8.04 -8.11 -17.96
N HIS A 148 7.06 -7.49 -18.60
CA HIS A 148 7.08 -7.25 -20.04
C HIS A 148 8.12 -6.17 -20.42
N PHE A 149 8.08 -5.01 -19.77
CA PHE A 149 9.05 -3.94 -20.00
C PHE A 149 10.48 -4.36 -19.67
N GLU A 150 10.69 -5.11 -18.59
CA GLU A 150 12.00 -5.65 -18.21
C GLU A 150 12.59 -6.51 -19.33
N LYS A 151 11.79 -7.36 -19.99
CA LYS A 151 12.25 -8.18 -21.11
C LYS A 151 12.60 -7.35 -22.36
N VAL A 152 11.86 -6.27 -22.61
CA VAL A 152 12.04 -5.40 -23.78
C VAL A 152 13.23 -4.45 -23.59
N LEU A 153 13.33 -3.82 -22.42
CA LEU A 153 14.34 -2.81 -22.08
C LEU A 153 15.66 -3.44 -21.61
N PHE A 154 15.60 -4.57 -20.93
CA PHE A 154 16.76 -5.30 -20.42
C PHE A 154 16.75 -6.76 -20.92
N PRO A 155 16.95 -6.98 -22.24
CA PRO A 155 17.07 -8.33 -22.77
C PRO A 155 18.27 -9.03 -22.12
N GLN A 156 17.99 -9.88 -21.14
CA GLN A 156 18.98 -10.70 -20.45
C GLN A 156 19.66 -11.62 -21.48
N LYS A 157 20.92 -11.31 -21.82
CA LYS A 157 21.80 -12.26 -22.52
C LYS A 157 21.95 -13.46 -21.59
N ARG A 158 21.21 -14.52 -21.90
CA ARG A 158 21.21 -15.78 -21.16
C ARG A 158 22.63 -16.35 -21.17
N ILE A 159 23.42 -16.10 -20.12
CA ILE A 159 24.69 -16.80 -19.88
C ILE A 159 24.32 -18.25 -19.49
N ARG A 160 24.03 -19.07 -20.51
CA ARG A 160 24.01 -20.53 -20.45
C ARG A 160 25.36 -21.05 -20.95
N SER A 161 26.42 -20.69 -20.24
CA SER A 161 27.71 -21.36 -20.24
C SER A 161 28.12 -21.24 -18.77
N THR A 162 28.15 -22.27 -17.92
CA THR A 162 29.12 -23.35 -17.91
C THR A 162 28.69 -24.36 -16.83
N LYS A 163 27.68 -25.21 -17.08
CA LYS A 163 27.44 -26.40 -16.23
C LYS A 163 27.20 -27.70 -17.01
N LYS A 164 27.03 -27.64 -18.34
CA LYS A 164 26.96 -28.85 -19.20
C LYS A 164 28.31 -29.33 -19.72
N GLN A 165 29.38 -28.55 -19.59
CA GLN A 165 30.72 -28.93 -20.08
C GLN A 165 31.58 -29.64 -19.03
N CYS A 166 31.30 -29.50 -17.72
CA CYS A 166 32.00 -30.25 -16.66
C CYS A 166 31.63 -31.73 -16.62
N ASN A 167 30.47 -32.14 -17.14
CA ASN A 167 30.07 -33.56 -17.15
C ASN A 167 30.54 -34.31 -18.41
N LEU A 168 31.21 -33.65 -19.36
CA LEU A 168 31.77 -34.33 -20.54
C LEU A 168 33.28 -34.64 -20.43
N PHE A 169 33.97 -34.07 -19.43
CA PHE A 169 35.41 -34.27 -19.22
C PHE A 169 35.76 -35.20 -18.05
N SER A 170 34.79 -35.70 -17.29
CA SER A 170 35.03 -36.66 -16.19
C SER A 170 34.72 -38.12 -16.56
N GLY A 171 34.49 -38.41 -17.86
CA GLY A 171 34.10 -39.75 -18.35
C GLY A 171 34.99 -40.29 -19.48
N ARG A 172 36.18 -39.71 -19.66
CA ARG A 172 37.21 -40.20 -20.58
C ARG A 172 38.53 -40.11 -19.86
N ASP A 173 38.94 -41.25 -19.32
CA ASP A 173 40.23 -41.66 -18.70
C ASP A 173 39.78 -42.78 -17.72
N ALA A 174 39.57 -44.02 -18.19
CA ALA A 174 40.58 -45.03 -18.52
C ALA A 174 41.55 -45.27 -17.36
#